data_AF-A0A2E3FDE9-F1
#
_entry.id   AF-A0A2E3FDE9-F1
#
_cell.length_a   1.000
_cell.length_b   1.000
_cell.length_c   1.000
_cell.angle_alpha   90.00
_cell.angle_beta   90.00
_cell.angle_gamma   90.00
#
_symmetry.space_group_name_H-M   'P 1'
#
loop_
_entity.id
_entity.type
_entity.pdbx_description
1 polymer ?
#
loop_
_entity_poly.entity_id
_entity_poly.type
_entity_poly.pdbx_seq_one_letter_code
_entity_poly.pdbx_strand_id
1 'polypeptide(L)'
;MAREDDEMFARLVAVEGLSYQDAWIESRPGPRPERSPAARVQSSRAAKRTASRRSFLAKQKGGAAAPVEVSTEPQALLNLMDEISVHLRRAAELATAHNALKLANTIKQGLVRHVSRQNRIARRVENPGATQTVDDSDVEAMARQILEYSK
;
A
#
# COMPACT_ATOMS: atom_id res chain seq x y z
N MET A 1 -24.84 -4.11 8.57
CA MET A 1 -26.07 -3.36 8.84
C MET A 1 -25.82 -1.99 9.48
N ALA A 2 -25.47 -1.83 10.76
CA ALA A 2 -25.38 -0.48 11.38
C ALA A 2 -24.40 0.53 10.71
N ARG A 3 -23.40 0.04 9.97
CA ARG A 3 -22.44 0.91 9.25
C ARG A 3 -23.01 1.53 7.98
N GLU A 4 -23.87 0.83 7.25
CA GLU A 4 -24.46 1.30 5.99
C GLU A 4 -25.52 2.36 6.26
N ASP A 5 -26.37 2.14 7.26
CA ASP A 5 -27.36 3.11 7.74
C ASP A 5 -26.70 4.43 8.17
N ASP A 6 -25.60 4.35 8.94
CA ASP A 6 -24.88 5.52 9.42
C ASP A 6 -24.18 6.29 8.27
N GLU A 7 -23.75 5.60 7.21
CA GLU A 7 -23.17 6.22 6.01
C GLU A 7 -24.21 6.88 5.13
N MET A 8 -25.38 6.26 4.96
CA MET A 8 -26.52 6.82 4.24
C MET A 8 -27.05 8.06 4.97
N PHE A 9 -27.21 7.98 6.29
CA PHE A 9 -27.54 9.13 7.14
C PHE A 9 -26.52 10.27 6.99
N ALA A 10 -25.21 9.95 7.00
CA ALA A 10 -24.16 10.95 6.84
C ALA A 10 -24.21 11.67 5.48
N ARG A 11 -24.67 11.00 4.42
CA ARG A 11 -24.87 11.59 3.09
C ARG A 11 -26.10 12.50 3.08
N LEU A 12 -27.21 12.06 3.64
CA LEU A 12 -28.46 12.84 3.69
C LEU A 12 -28.33 14.09 4.55
N VAL A 13 -27.58 14.02 5.66
CA VAL A 13 -27.25 15.19 6.49
C VAL A 13 -26.38 16.23 5.76
N ALA A 14 -25.65 15.83 4.70
CA ALA A 14 -24.86 16.77 3.91
C ALA A 14 -25.69 17.53 2.87
N VAL A 15 -26.96 17.16 2.65
CA VAL A 15 -27.89 17.86 1.76
C VAL A 15 -28.48 19.05 2.51
N GLU A 16 -28.39 20.26 1.94
CA GLU A 16 -28.98 21.45 2.53
C GLU A 16 -30.51 21.32 2.64
N GLY A 17 -31.07 21.65 3.81
CA GLY A 17 -32.52 21.70 4.04
C GLY A 17 -33.13 20.45 4.70
N LEU A 18 -32.38 19.35 4.88
CA LEU A 18 -32.88 18.17 5.60
C LEU A 18 -32.63 18.27 7.12
N SER A 19 -33.68 18.05 7.92
CA SER A 19 -33.54 17.94 9.37
C SER A 19 -32.85 16.61 9.74
N TYR A 20 -32.15 16.56 10.89
CA TYR A 20 -31.54 15.30 11.36
C TYR A 20 -32.56 14.18 11.56
N GLN A 21 -33.79 14.53 11.92
CA GLN A 21 -34.84 13.54 12.10
C GLN A 21 -35.29 12.96 10.76
N ASP A 22 -35.43 13.79 9.73
CA ASP A 22 -35.82 13.35 8.38
C ASP A 22 -34.71 12.53 7.72
N ALA A 23 -33.46 12.98 7.83
CA ALA A 23 -32.32 12.26 7.28
C ALA A 23 -32.15 10.88 7.94
N TRP A 24 -32.47 10.77 9.23
CA TRP A 24 -32.40 9.50 9.96
C TRP A 24 -33.54 8.56 9.57
N ILE A 25 -34.76 9.07 9.43
CA ILE A 25 -35.93 8.30 8.97
C ILE A 25 -35.69 7.75 7.56
N GLU A 26 -35.11 8.55 6.67
CA GLU A 26 -34.81 8.16 5.29
C GLU A 26 -33.60 7.21 5.15
N SER A 27 -32.67 7.24 6.12
CA SER A 27 -31.51 6.34 6.13
C SER A 27 -31.80 4.89 6.54
N ARG A 28 -33.04 4.57 6.96
CA ARG A 28 -33.38 3.23 7.49
C ARG A 28 -33.97 2.34 6.39
N PRO A 29 -33.44 1.12 6.20
CA PRO A 29 -34.09 0.14 5.36
C PRO A 29 -35.37 -0.39 6.04
N GLY A 30 -36.49 -0.40 5.32
CA GLY A 30 -37.77 -0.95 5.82
C GLY A 30 -38.87 0.10 5.96
N PRO A 31 -39.95 -0.19 6.73
CA PRO A 31 -41.08 0.72 6.87
C PRO A 31 -40.64 2.03 7.53
N ARG A 32 -41.05 3.15 6.94
CA ARG A 32 -40.64 4.50 7.35
C ARG A 32 -40.98 4.72 8.83
N PRO A 33 -39.99 4.93 9.72
CA PRO A 33 -40.26 5.16 11.13
C PRO A 33 -41.13 6.41 11.34
N GLU A 34 -42.11 6.32 12.24
CA GLU A 34 -42.94 7.46 12.58
C GLU A 34 -42.15 8.57 13.28
N ARG A 35 -42.58 9.82 13.05
CA ARG A 35 -42.02 10.99 13.73
C ARG A 35 -42.45 11.00 15.20
N SER A 36 -41.68 10.30 16.02
CA SER A 36 -41.90 10.18 17.47
C SER A 36 -40.76 10.80 18.28
N PRO A 37 -40.96 11.08 19.58
CA PRO A 37 -39.88 11.47 20.49
C PRO A 37 -38.71 10.48 20.49
N ALA A 38 -39.00 9.18 20.34
CA ALA A 38 -37.97 8.15 20.22
C ALA A 38 -37.12 8.31 18.95
N ALA A 39 -37.74 8.60 17.79
CA ALA A 39 -37.04 8.87 16.55
C ALA A 39 -36.13 10.11 16.65
N ARG A 40 -36.57 11.14 17.37
CA ARG A 40 -35.75 12.34 17.66
C ARG A 40 -34.51 12.02 18.50
N VAL A 41 -34.64 11.15 19.51
CA VAL A 41 -33.49 10.72 20.32
C VAL A 41 -32.52 9.86 19.49
N GLN A 42 -33.04 8.97 18.65
CA GLN A 42 -32.20 8.09 17.82
C GLN A 42 -31.47 8.86 16.71
N SER A 43 -32.12 9.81 16.05
CA SER A 43 -31.48 10.73 15.09
C SER A 43 -30.40 11.59 15.74
N SER A 44 -30.63 12.12 16.94
CA SER A 44 -29.61 12.86 17.70
C SER A 44 -28.39 11.98 18.03
N ARG A 45 -28.61 10.73 18.45
CA ARG A 45 -27.52 9.76 18.69
C ARG A 45 -26.76 9.43 17.41
N ALA A 46 -27.46 9.25 16.28
CA ALA A 46 -26.83 9.03 14.98
C ALA A 46 -25.97 10.22 14.56
N ALA A 47 -26.47 11.46 14.69
CA ALA A 47 -25.72 12.68 14.42
C ALA A 47 -24.43 12.76 15.25
N LYS A 48 -24.48 12.44 16.55
CA LYS A 48 -23.30 12.41 17.41
C LYS A 48 -22.27 11.36 16.97
N ARG A 49 -22.71 10.15 16.60
CA ARG A 49 -21.81 9.11 16.07
C ARG A 49 -21.13 9.53 14.77
N THR A 50 -21.90 10.11 13.86
CA THR A 50 -21.39 10.59 12.57
C THR A 50 -20.39 11.73 12.74
N ALA A 51 -20.68 12.70 13.62
CA ALA A 51 -19.74 13.78 13.94
C ALA A 51 -18.45 13.25 14.57
N SER A 52 -18.56 12.32 15.53
CA SER A 52 -17.40 11.66 16.14
C SER A 52 -16.54 10.94 15.10
N ARG A 53 -17.15 10.21 14.17
CA ARG A 53 -16.44 9.50 13.09
C ARG A 53 -15.77 10.46 12.11
N ARG A 54 -16.44 11.55 11.72
CA ARG A 54 -15.84 12.60 10.86
C ARG A 54 -14.61 13.21 11.53
N SER A 55 -14.68 13.51 12.82
CA SER A 55 -13.53 14.06 13.56
C SER A 55 -12.36 13.06 13.67
N PHE A 56 -12.66 11.77 13.87
CA PHE A 56 -11.65 10.70 13.89
C PHE A 56 -10.96 10.55 12.52
N LEU A 57 -11.74 10.52 11.44
CA LEU A 57 -11.19 10.43 10.08
C LEU A 57 -10.39 11.67 9.69
N ALA A 58 -10.82 12.87 10.11
CA ALA A 58 -10.06 14.10 9.90
C ALA A 58 -8.71 14.06 10.63
N LYS A 59 -8.67 13.55 11.87
CA LYS A 59 -7.43 13.33 12.62
C LYS A 59 -6.51 12.30 11.95
N GLN A 60 -7.04 11.23 11.37
CA GLN A 60 -6.23 10.29 10.60
C GLN A 60 -5.67 10.92 9.31
N LYS A 61 -6.48 11.71 8.59
CA LYS A 61 -6.02 12.43 7.39
C LYS A 61 -4.93 13.45 7.71
N GLY A 62 -4.99 14.09 8.89
CA GLY A 62 -3.95 15.03 9.34
C GLY A 62 -2.59 14.39 9.62
N GLY A 63 -2.52 13.06 9.77
CA GLY A 63 -1.28 12.30 9.94
C GLY A 63 -0.91 11.43 8.73
N ALA A 64 -1.74 11.40 7.69
CA ALA A 64 -1.41 10.71 6.44
C ALA A 64 -0.45 11.61 5.66
N ALA A 65 0.82 11.22 5.56
CA ALA A 65 1.76 11.84 4.64
C ALA A 65 1.10 11.96 3.26
N ALA A 66 1.30 13.09 2.58
CA ALA A 66 0.78 13.30 1.24
C ALA A 66 1.11 12.07 0.37
N PRO A 67 0.18 11.62 -0.49
CA PRO A 67 0.46 10.49 -1.37
C PRO A 67 1.73 10.83 -2.16
N VAL A 68 2.79 10.06 -1.93
CA VAL A 68 4.03 10.17 -2.68
C VAL A 68 3.69 9.73 -4.09
N GLU A 69 3.79 10.63 -5.06
CA GLU A 69 3.71 10.25 -6.47
C GLU A 69 4.89 9.33 -6.78
N VAL A 70 4.61 8.04 -6.88
CA VAL A 70 5.60 7.04 -7.30
C VAL A 70 5.62 7.08 -8.82
N SER A 71 6.74 7.53 -9.39
CA SER A 71 6.95 7.42 -10.84
C SER A 71 6.91 5.95 -11.23
N THR A 72 5.98 5.60 -12.12
CA THR A 72 5.88 4.26 -12.73
C THR A 72 6.65 4.18 -14.05
N GLU A 73 7.47 5.17 -14.36
CA GLU A 73 8.31 5.12 -15.55
C GLU A 73 9.28 3.94 -15.44
N PRO A 74 9.50 3.18 -16.54
CA PRO A 74 10.37 2.01 -16.50
C PRO A 74 11.78 2.31 -15.97
N GLN A 75 12.32 3.49 -16.28
CA GLN A 75 13.63 3.91 -15.79
C GLN A 75 13.63 4.21 -14.29
N ALA A 76 12.58 4.85 -13.76
CA ALA A 76 12.43 5.10 -12.33
C ALA A 76 12.36 3.77 -11.54
N LEU A 77 11.68 2.76 -12.10
CA LEU A 77 11.64 1.42 -11.53
C LEU A 77 13.01 0.74 -11.55
N LEU A 78 13.79 0.89 -12.62
CA LEU A 78 15.16 0.35 -12.68
C LEU A 78 16.08 0.98 -11.64
N ASN A 79 16.01 2.31 -11.47
CA ASN A 79 16.79 3.02 -10.46
C ASN A 79 16.44 2.53 -9.04
N LEU A 80 15.15 2.31 -8.76
CA LEU A 80 14.71 1.74 -7.48
C LEU A 80 15.25 0.31 -7.28
N MET A 81 15.30 -0.50 -8.33
CA MET A 81 15.86 -1.85 -8.26
C MET A 81 17.38 -1.83 -7.98
N ASP A 82 18.10 -0.84 -8.52
CA ASP A 82 19.52 -0.61 -8.20
C ASP A 82 19.72 -0.22 -6.74
N GLU A 83 18.90 0.69 -6.21
CA GLU A 83 18.95 1.07 -4.78
C GLU A 83 18.72 -0.15 -3.87
N ILE A 84 17.75 -1.00 -4.21
CA ILE A 84 17.50 -2.26 -3.48
C ILE A 84 18.74 -3.17 -3.53
N SER A 85 19.39 -3.29 -4.68
CA SER A 85 20.62 -4.08 -4.83
C SER A 85 21.74 -3.58 -3.91
N VAL A 86 21.92 -2.26 -3.81
CA VAL A 86 22.91 -1.64 -2.90
C VAL A 86 22.59 -1.94 -1.44
N HIS A 87 21.32 -1.80 -1.04
CA HIS A 87 20.90 -2.07 0.34
C HIS A 87 21.05 -3.55 0.72
N LEU A 88 20.73 -4.47 -0.19
CA LEU A 88 20.91 -5.91 0.03
C LEU A 88 22.38 -6.29 0.15
N ARG A 89 23.28 -5.68 -0.65
CA ARG A 89 24.74 -5.89 -0.50
C ARG A 89 25.23 -5.44 0.86
N ARG A 90 24.87 -4.21 1.26
CA ARG A 90 25.26 -3.66 2.57
C ARG A 90 24.73 -4.51 3.73
N ALA A 91 23.50 -5.01 3.62
CA ALA A 91 22.92 -5.90 4.63
C ALA A 91 23.66 -7.24 4.71
N ALA A 92 24.09 -7.81 3.57
CA ALA A 92 24.88 -9.02 3.53
C ALA A 92 26.27 -8.82 4.15
N GLU A 93 26.95 -7.71 3.84
CA GLU A 93 28.24 -7.34 4.42
C GLU A 93 28.15 -7.18 5.94
N LEU A 94 27.14 -6.47 6.44
CA LEU A 94 26.88 -6.33 7.88
C LEU A 94 26.62 -7.69 8.54
N ALA A 95 25.78 -8.54 7.91
CA ALA A 95 25.52 -9.88 8.43
C ALA A 95 26.80 -10.75 8.47
N THR A 96 27.70 -10.62 7.49
CA THR A 96 29.01 -11.28 7.51
C THR A 96 29.90 -10.72 8.63
N ALA A 97 29.98 -9.39 8.80
CA ALA A 97 30.76 -8.76 9.86
C ALA A 97 30.30 -9.16 11.28
N HIS A 98 29.00 -9.44 11.45
CA HIS A 98 28.42 -9.93 12.71
C HIS A 98 28.43 -11.47 12.84
N ASN A 99 29.15 -12.20 11.98
CA ASN A 99 29.20 -13.67 11.95
C ASN A 99 27.84 -14.37 11.78
N ALA A 100 26.82 -13.65 11.29
CA ALA A 100 25.50 -14.20 10.97
C ALA A 100 25.50 -14.86 9.57
N LEU A 101 26.38 -15.85 9.38
CA LEU A 101 26.69 -16.44 8.07
C LEU A 101 25.46 -17.01 7.34
N LYS A 102 24.53 -17.63 8.06
CA LYS A 102 23.28 -18.15 7.47
C LYS A 102 22.44 -17.02 6.87
N LEU A 103 22.29 -15.92 7.60
CA LEU A 103 21.56 -14.73 7.14
C LEU A 103 22.27 -14.08 5.96
N ALA A 104 23.59 -13.90 6.05
CA ALA A 104 24.40 -13.35 4.96
C ALA A 104 24.22 -14.16 3.66
N ASN A 105 24.25 -15.51 3.75
CA ASN A 105 24.06 -16.38 2.59
C ASN A 105 22.64 -16.30 2.02
N THR A 106 21.61 -16.22 2.87
CA THR A 106 20.23 -16.03 2.41
C THR A 106 20.07 -14.69 1.68
N ILE A 107 20.66 -13.61 2.19
CA ILE A 107 20.62 -12.29 1.55
C ILE A 107 21.36 -12.32 0.21
N LYS A 108 22.56 -12.93 0.15
CA LYS A 108 23.33 -13.09 -1.10
C LYS A 108 22.56 -13.88 -2.17
N GLN A 109 21.90 -14.98 -1.79
CA GLN A 109 21.05 -15.74 -2.72
C GLN A 109 19.85 -14.91 -3.22
N GLY A 110 19.23 -14.13 -2.34
CA GLY A 110 18.17 -13.19 -2.71
C GLY A 110 18.65 -12.13 -3.69
N LEU A 111 19.83 -11.56 -3.46
CA LEU A 111 20.47 -10.58 -4.33
C LEU A 111 20.71 -11.14 -5.74
N VAL A 112 21.23 -12.37 -5.88
CA VAL A 112 21.45 -13.00 -7.20
C VAL A 112 20.14 -13.10 -7.98
N ARG A 113 19.06 -13.54 -7.33
CA ARG A 113 17.74 -13.63 -7.98
C ARG A 113 17.18 -12.26 -8.36
N HIS A 114 17.37 -11.26 -7.50
CA HIS A 114 16.94 -9.88 -7.73
C HIS A 114 17.66 -9.26 -8.93
N VAL A 115 18.99 -9.37 -9.00
CA VAL A 115 19.78 -8.83 -10.11
C VAL A 115 19.48 -9.55 -11.43
N SER A 116 19.31 -10.88 -11.41
CA SER A 116 18.86 -11.63 -12.59
C SER A 116 17.51 -11.12 -13.13
N ARG A 117 16.56 -10.85 -12.21
CA ARG A 117 15.27 -10.25 -12.57
C ARG A 117 15.45 -8.83 -13.12
N GLN A 118 16.31 -8.02 -12.50
CA GLN A 118 16.61 -6.66 -12.93
C GLN A 118 17.17 -6.63 -14.35
N ASN A 119 18.18 -7.46 -14.66
CA ASN A 119 18.77 -7.56 -16.00
C ASN A 119 17.72 -7.96 -17.05
N ARG A 120 16.81 -8.88 -16.70
CA ARG A 120 15.70 -9.27 -17.58
C ARG A 120 14.75 -8.11 -17.87
N ILE A 121 14.50 -7.26 -16.88
CA ILE A 121 13.64 -6.07 -17.02
C ILE A 121 14.38 -4.99 -17.81
N ALA A 122 15.63 -4.70 -17.50
CA ALA A 122 16.46 -3.73 -18.22
C ALA A 122 16.52 -4.05 -19.72
N ARG A 123 16.77 -5.31 -20.09
CA ARG A 123 16.73 -5.76 -21.49
C ARG A 123 15.38 -5.51 -22.19
N ARG A 124 14.26 -5.57 -21.46
CA ARG A 124 12.92 -5.29 -22.01
C ARG A 124 12.67 -3.80 -22.18
N VAL A 125 13.19 -2.98 -21.25
CA VAL A 125 13.13 -1.53 -21.35
C VAL A 125 13.96 -1.05 -22.53
N GLU A 126 15.14 -1.62 -22.73
CA GLU A 126 16.03 -1.32 -23.86
C GLU A 126 15.53 -1.87 -25.20
N ASN A 127 14.93 -3.07 -25.21
CA ASN A 127 14.45 -3.74 -26.43
C ASN A 127 13.02 -4.32 -26.25
N PRO A 128 11.97 -3.52 -26.46
CA PRO A 128 10.58 -3.90 -26.16
C PRO A 128 9.96 -5.01 -27.03
N GLY A 129 10.70 -5.58 -28.00
CA GLY A 129 10.18 -6.54 -28.99
C GLY A 129 10.96 -7.84 -29.16
N ALA A 130 12.02 -8.07 -28.38
CA ALA A 130 12.86 -9.27 -28.54
C ALA A 130 12.25 -10.50 -27.83
N THR A 131 12.08 -11.61 -28.57
CA THR A 131 11.78 -12.94 -28.01
C THR A 131 12.97 -13.44 -27.20
N GLN A 132 12.80 -13.63 -25.89
CA GLN A 132 13.89 -13.97 -24.98
C GLN A 132 14.35 -15.42 -25.15
N THR A 133 15.61 -15.63 -25.49
CA THR A 133 16.37 -16.80 -25.03
C THR A 133 16.90 -16.48 -23.63
N VAL A 134 16.68 -17.39 -22.68
CA VAL A 134 17.26 -17.27 -21.34
C VAL A 134 18.74 -17.61 -21.47
N ASP A 135 19.60 -16.61 -21.35
CA ASP A 135 21.05 -16.84 -21.30
C ASP A 135 21.46 -16.92 -19.83
N ASP A 136 21.56 -18.14 -19.31
CA ASP A 136 21.92 -18.43 -17.91
C ASP A 136 23.39 -18.06 -17.58
N SER A 137 24.19 -17.74 -18.61
CA SER A 137 25.62 -17.40 -18.50
C SER A 137 25.89 -16.14 -17.69
N ASP A 138 25.06 -15.10 -17.80
CA ASP A 138 25.22 -13.84 -17.05
C ASP A 138 24.90 -14.02 -15.56
N VAL A 139 23.97 -14.91 -15.24
CA VAL A 139 23.61 -15.23 -13.85
C VAL A 139 24.72 -16.02 -13.18
N GLU A 140 25.34 -16.97 -13.89
CA GLU A 140 26.51 -17.71 -13.40
C GLU A 140 27.75 -16.82 -13.23
N ALA A 141 28.04 -15.94 -14.18
CA ALA A 141 29.19 -15.03 -14.12
C ALA A 141 29.09 -14.12 -12.88
N MET A 142 27.90 -13.61 -12.58
CA MET A 142 27.69 -12.71 -11.45
C MET A 142 27.57 -13.45 -10.11
N ALA A 143 27.03 -14.69 -10.11
CA ALA A 143 27.07 -15.55 -8.94
C ALA A 143 28.52 -15.92 -8.54
N ARG A 144 29.41 -16.15 -9.54
CA ARG A 144 30.85 -16.33 -9.30
C ARG A 144 31.49 -15.08 -8.71
N GLN A 145 31.19 -13.90 -9.25
CA GLN A 145 31.70 -12.64 -8.71
C GLN A 145 31.28 -12.44 -7.24
N ILE A 146 30.00 -12.66 -6.90
CA ILE A 146 29.50 -12.53 -5.51
C ILE A 146 30.15 -13.56 -4.56
N LEU A 147 30.51 -14.74 -5.05
CA LEU A 147 31.19 -15.78 -4.27
C LEU A 147 32.70 -15.53 -4.11
N GLU A 148 33.38 -14.99 -5.13
CA GLU A 148 34.81 -14.65 -5.09
C GLU A 148 35.12 -13.53 -4.08
N TYR A 149 34.25 -12.54 -3.95
CA TYR A 149 34.39 -11.47 -2.93
C TYR A 149 34.02 -11.92 -1.51
N SER A 150 33.74 -13.21 -1.28
CA SER A 150 33.43 -13.76 0.06
C SER A 150 34.55 -14.59 0.70
N LYS A 151 35.73 -14.63 0.06
CA LYS A 151 36.99 -15.07 0.67
C LYS A 151 37.72 -13.88 1.29
#